data_AF-A0A5R9LIX4-F1
#
_entry.id   AF-A0A5R9LIX4-F1
#
_cell.length_a   1.000
_cell.length_b   1.000
_cell.length_c   1.000
_cell.angle_alpha   90.00
_cell.angle_beta   90.00
_cell.angle_gamma   90.00
#
_symmetry.space_group_name_H-M   'P 1'
#
loop_
_entity.id
_entity.type
_entity.pdbx_description
1 polymer ?
#
loop_
_entity_poly.entity_id
_entity_poly.type
_entity_poly.pdbx_seq_one_letter_code
_entity_poly.pdbx_strand_id
1 'polypeptide(L)'
;MTPRPTGAATDGTPPPVTDPAALNRTLHYTDDITAADTEAIDAFLAPLLAVQRDDHYGTTGYKMAFALDSLVQDAANTAHWQLDKLAKDIFLDSRDRLSSRQDLQRAWNRPWSAVYPWNADTGYDTARWNHLDYLDPQDRARQEAIAAQAEAEMGAETAATREGGRG
;
A
#
# COMPACT_ATOMS: atom_id res chain seq x y z
N MET A 1 -41.39 42.44 -12.36
CA MET A 1 -41.70 41.03 -12.63
C MET A 1 -40.69 40.57 -13.67
N THR A 2 -39.58 40.00 -13.21
CA THR A 2 -38.38 39.71 -14.02
C THR A 2 -38.12 38.21 -13.90
N PRO A 3 -37.89 37.47 -14.99
CA PRO A 3 -37.73 36.02 -14.91
C PRO A 3 -36.37 35.66 -14.30
N ARG A 4 -36.38 34.60 -13.50
CA ARG A 4 -35.23 34.00 -12.81
C ARG A 4 -34.41 33.18 -13.82
N PRO A 5 -33.07 33.28 -13.86
CA PRO A 5 -32.27 32.40 -14.69
C PRO A 5 -32.17 31.01 -14.05
N THR A 6 -32.56 30.01 -14.82
CA THR A 6 -32.38 28.58 -14.55
C THR A 6 -30.90 28.24 -14.70
N GLY A 7 -30.19 28.11 -13.57
CA GLY A 7 -28.84 27.53 -13.54
C GLY A 7 -28.94 26.02 -13.71
N ALA A 8 -28.36 25.51 -14.79
CA ALA A 8 -28.22 24.09 -15.06
C ALA A 8 -27.37 23.42 -13.97
N ALA A 9 -27.81 22.24 -13.52
CA ALA A 9 -27.05 21.35 -12.66
C ALA A 9 -25.78 20.91 -13.40
N THR A 10 -24.61 21.24 -12.86
CA THR A 10 -23.36 20.57 -13.22
C THR A 10 -23.40 19.17 -12.62
N ASP A 11 -23.52 18.20 -13.50
CA ASP A 11 -23.37 16.77 -13.21
C ASP A 11 -22.04 16.54 -12.49
N GLY A 12 -22.13 16.10 -11.23
CA GLY A 12 -21.02 15.93 -10.29
C GLY A 12 -20.27 14.63 -10.48
N THR A 13 -20.03 14.22 -11.73
CA THR A 13 -19.15 13.08 -12.01
C THR A 13 -17.71 13.57 -11.98
N PRO A 14 -16.90 13.23 -10.96
CA PRO A 14 -15.48 13.54 -11.00
C PRO A 14 -14.87 12.88 -12.25
N PRO A 15 -13.99 13.56 -12.99
CA PRO A 15 -13.35 12.95 -14.15
C PRO A 15 -12.60 11.69 -13.69
N PRO A 16 -12.61 10.59 -14.49
CA PRO A 16 -11.73 9.48 -14.22
C PRO A 16 -10.30 10.01 -14.27
N VAL A 17 -9.60 9.98 -13.13
CA VAL A 17 -8.18 10.30 -13.05
C VAL A 17 -7.44 9.13 -13.70
N THR A 18 -7.40 9.13 -15.02
CA THR A 18 -6.69 8.13 -15.82
C THR A 18 -5.53 8.86 -16.48
N ASP A 19 -4.50 9.15 -15.70
CA ASP A 19 -3.19 9.42 -16.28
C ASP A 19 -2.62 8.07 -16.77
N PRO A 20 -2.53 7.83 -18.09
CA PRO A 20 -2.02 6.56 -18.62
C PRO A 20 -0.53 6.33 -18.26
N ALA A 21 0.22 7.37 -17.88
CA ALA A 21 1.58 7.22 -17.36
C ALA A 21 1.60 6.65 -15.93
N ALA A 22 0.56 6.93 -15.12
CA ALA A 22 0.42 6.37 -13.78
C ALA A 22 0.05 4.88 -13.79
N LEU A 23 -0.50 4.36 -14.90
CA LEU A 23 -0.93 2.97 -15.05
C LEU A 23 0.20 1.97 -15.36
N ASN A 24 1.39 2.44 -15.76
CA ASN A 24 2.51 1.56 -16.16
C ASN A 24 3.72 1.64 -15.22
N ARG A 25 3.58 2.25 -14.04
CA ARG A 25 4.67 2.36 -13.07
C ARG A 25 4.64 1.21 -12.07
N THR A 26 5.79 0.60 -11.82
CA THR A 26 5.95 -0.39 -10.75
C THR A 26 6.21 0.32 -9.43
N LEU A 27 5.51 -0.08 -8.38
CA LEU A 27 5.74 0.39 -7.02
C LEU A 27 6.95 -0.36 -6.44
N HIS A 28 8.07 0.33 -6.28
CA HIS A 28 9.28 -0.24 -5.69
C HIS A 28 9.53 0.28 -4.28
N TYR A 29 9.10 1.51 -4.01
CA TYR A 29 9.34 2.24 -2.78
C TYR A 29 8.09 2.94 -2.29
N THR A 30 8.12 3.40 -1.04
CA THR A 30 6.99 4.11 -0.43
C THR A 30 6.68 5.41 -1.16
N ASP A 31 7.70 6.09 -1.70
CA ASP A 31 7.56 7.33 -2.46
C ASP A 31 6.85 7.12 -3.81
N ASP A 32 6.75 5.88 -4.27
CA ASP A 32 5.99 5.56 -5.48
C ASP A 32 4.49 5.49 -5.19
N ILE A 33 4.04 5.35 -3.93
CA ILE A 33 2.62 5.22 -3.61
C ILE A 33 1.88 6.55 -3.83
N THR A 34 0.68 6.46 -4.39
CA THR A 34 -0.30 7.52 -4.62
C THR A 34 -1.67 7.07 -4.13
N ALA A 35 -2.59 8.01 -3.99
CA ALA A 35 -3.98 7.72 -3.65
C ALA A 35 -4.66 6.80 -4.69
N ALA A 36 -4.27 6.93 -5.96
CA ALA A 36 -4.79 6.07 -7.02
C ALA A 36 -4.36 4.60 -6.88
N ASP A 37 -3.27 4.30 -6.17
CA ASP A 37 -2.89 2.90 -5.91
C ASP A 37 -3.82 2.28 -4.87
N THR A 38 -4.17 3.03 -3.83
CA THR A 38 -5.04 2.57 -2.76
C THR A 38 -6.49 2.45 -3.21
N GLU A 39 -6.96 3.39 -4.04
CA GLU A 39 -8.27 3.33 -4.69
C GLU A 39 -8.39 2.14 -5.67
N ALA A 40 -7.30 1.77 -6.34
CA ALA A 40 -7.31 0.65 -7.29
C ALA A 40 -7.54 -0.71 -6.59
N ILE A 41 -6.96 -0.91 -5.40
CA ILE A 41 -7.20 -2.13 -4.60
C ILE A 41 -8.67 -2.20 -4.14
N ASP A 42 -9.22 -1.08 -3.67
CA ASP A 42 -10.63 -1.00 -3.27
C ASP A 42 -11.56 -1.32 -4.45
N ALA A 43 -11.32 -0.71 -5.61
CA ALA A 43 -12.10 -0.95 -6.83
C ALA A 43 -12.06 -2.41 -7.31
N PHE A 44 -10.93 -3.10 -7.12
CA PHE A 44 -10.78 -4.52 -7.44
C PHE A 44 -11.52 -5.43 -6.47
N LEU A 45 -11.46 -5.14 -5.18
CA LEU A 45 -12.13 -5.94 -4.15
C LEU A 45 -13.63 -5.74 -4.12
N ALA A 46 -14.12 -4.52 -4.39
CA ALA A 46 -15.54 -4.18 -4.32
C ALA A 46 -16.49 -5.21 -4.97
N PRO A 47 -16.31 -5.61 -6.25
CA PRO A 47 -17.18 -6.62 -6.87
C PRO A 47 -17.01 -8.02 -6.27
N LEU A 48 -15.81 -8.40 -5.84
CA LEU A 48 -15.55 -9.71 -5.22
C LEU A 48 -16.24 -9.84 -3.87
N LEU A 49 -16.24 -8.77 -3.09
CA LEU A 49 -16.86 -8.72 -1.77
C LEU A 49 -18.38 -8.55 -1.85
N ALA A 50 -18.91 -7.88 -2.88
CA ALA A 50 -20.34 -7.70 -3.08
C ALA A 50 -21.09 -9.05 -3.15
N VAL A 51 -20.53 -10.03 -3.88
CA VAL A 51 -21.12 -11.37 -4.00
C VAL A 51 -21.31 -12.04 -2.64
N GLN A 52 -20.34 -11.86 -1.73
CA GLN A 52 -20.37 -12.45 -0.38
C GLN A 52 -21.26 -11.66 0.59
N ARG A 53 -21.57 -10.39 0.28
CA ARG A 53 -22.45 -9.53 1.07
C ARG A 53 -23.92 -9.76 0.77
N ASP A 54 -24.23 -10.12 -0.47
CA ASP A 54 -25.58 -10.44 -0.92
C ASP A 54 -26.06 -11.79 -0.34
N ASP A 55 -25.14 -12.67 0.06
CA ASP A 55 -25.40 -13.90 0.82
C ASP A 55 -25.82 -13.57 2.26
N HIS A 56 -27.09 -13.18 2.44
CA HIS A 56 -27.82 -12.97 3.69
C HIS A 56 -27.03 -12.35 4.87
N TYR A 57 -27.45 -11.17 5.31
CA TYR A 57 -26.88 -10.48 6.48
C TYR A 57 -26.67 -11.42 7.69
N GLY A 58 -25.45 -11.42 8.22
CA GLY A 58 -25.09 -12.17 9.42
C GLY A 58 -24.50 -13.57 9.19
N THR A 59 -24.46 -14.05 7.94
CA THR A 59 -23.69 -15.25 7.56
C THR A 59 -22.20 -15.06 7.82
N THR A 60 -21.44 -16.17 7.86
CA THR A 60 -19.99 -16.11 7.98
C THR A 60 -19.35 -15.42 6.76
N GLY A 61 -19.86 -15.69 5.55
CA GLY A 61 -19.42 -15.02 4.30
C GLY A 61 -19.59 -13.51 4.37
N TYR A 62 -20.79 -13.04 4.75
CA TYR A 62 -21.07 -11.62 4.97
C TYR A 62 -20.10 -11.00 5.97
N LYS A 63 -19.90 -11.62 7.14
CA LYS A 63 -19.03 -11.09 8.20
C LYS A 63 -17.57 -11.00 7.75
N MET A 64 -17.08 -12.01 7.02
CA MET A 64 -15.72 -12.00 6.48
C MET A 64 -15.55 -10.92 5.41
N ALA A 65 -16.50 -10.78 4.48
CA ALA A 65 -16.46 -9.74 3.45
C ALA A 65 -16.60 -8.33 4.03
N PHE A 66 -17.39 -8.17 5.10
CA PHE A 66 -17.50 -6.91 5.83
C PHE A 66 -16.20 -6.56 6.56
N ALA A 67 -15.60 -7.53 7.26
CA ALA A 67 -14.34 -7.33 7.98
C ALA A 67 -13.19 -7.00 7.02
N LEU A 68 -13.07 -7.70 5.89
CA LEU A 68 -12.04 -7.45 4.89
C LEU A 68 -12.16 -6.05 4.27
N ASP A 69 -13.36 -5.65 3.84
CA ASP A 69 -13.60 -4.29 3.34
C ASP A 69 -13.28 -3.22 4.39
N SER A 70 -13.65 -3.44 5.65
CA SER A 70 -13.33 -2.49 6.74
C SER A 70 -11.82 -2.32 6.91
N LEU A 71 -11.05 -3.41 6.80
CA LEU A 71 -9.59 -3.37 6.88
C LEU A 71 -8.96 -2.64 5.68
N VAL A 72 -9.51 -2.85 4.48
CA VAL A 72 -9.05 -2.18 3.26
C VAL A 72 -9.34 -0.69 3.31
N GLN A 73 -10.54 -0.30 3.74
CA GLN A 73 -10.92 1.10 3.91
C GLN A 73 -10.09 1.79 5.00
N ASP A 74 -9.84 1.15 6.14
CA ASP A 74 -8.98 1.68 7.21
C ASP A 74 -7.55 1.92 6.70
N ALA A 75 -7.01 0.96 5.96
CA ALA A 75 -5.70 1.07 5.35
C ALA A 75 -5.63 2.19 4.29
N ALA A 76 -6.63 2.29 3.42
CA ALA A 76 -6.73 3.34 2.41
C ALA A 76 -6.84 4.74 3.05
N ASN A 77 -7.68 4.89 4.08
CA ASN A 77 -7.80 6.13 4.84
C ASN A 77 -6.49 6.53 5.51
N THR A 78 -5.79 5.55 6.10
CA THR A 78 -4.47 5.78 6.69
C THR A 78 -3.47 6.23 5.63
N ALA A 79 -3.42 5.55 4.48
CA ALA A 79 -2.52 5.90 3.38
C ALA A 79 -2.81 7.30 2.83
N HIS A 80 -4.09 7.65 2.60
CA HIS A 80 -4.50 8.99 2.18
C HIS A 80 -4.06 10.07 3.17
N TRP A 81 -4.24 9.82 4.47
CA TRP A 81 -3.79 10.76 5.50
C TRP A 81 -2.26 10.96 5.46
N GLN A 82 -1.49 9.89 5.34
CA GLN A 82 -0.03 9.99 5.28
C GLN A 82 0.46 10.66 4.00
N LEU A 83 -0.15 10.35 2.85
CA LEU A 83 0.15 11.01 1.57
C LEU A 83 -0.12 12.51 1.66
N ASP A 84 -1.25 12.91 2.27
CA ASP A 84 -1.59 14.32 2.48
C ASP A 84 -0.56 15.02 3.41
N LYS A 85 -0.15 14.38 4.51
CA LYS A 85 0.92 14.88 5.37
C LYS A 85 2.24 15.07 4.61
N LEU A 86 2.63 14.06 3.83
CA LEU A 86 3.87 14.08 3.04
C LEU A 86 3.84 15.18 1.98
N ALA A 87 2.72 15.35 1.29
CA ALA A 87 2.54 16.40 0.28
C ALA A 87 2.56 17.81 0.88
N LYS A 88 2.00 17.98 2.08
CA LYS A 88 1.97 19.28 2.79
C LYS A 88 3.26 19.60 3.55
N ASP A 89 4.14 18.62 3.72
CA ASP A 89 5.40 18.71 4.48
C ASP A 89 5.21 19.28 5.90
N ILE A 90 4.13 18.88 6.58
CA ILE A 90 3.74 19.43 7.89
C ILE A 90 4.44 18.75 9.08
N PHE A 91 5.69 18.36 8.91
CA PHE A 91 6.44 17.58 9.90
C PHE A 91 7.17 18.46 10.91
N LEU A 92 7.23 18.01 12.16
CA LEU A 92 8.00 18.69 13.22
C LEU A 92 9.51 18.47 13.05
N ASP A 93 9.91 17.28 12.61
CA ASP A 93 11.29 16.89 12.40
C ASP A 93 11.42 15.72 11.40
N SER A 94 12.67 15.31 11.15
CA SER A 94 12.99 14.18 10.26
C SER A 94 12.45 12.84 10.75
N ARG A 95 12.26 12.66 12.06
CA ARG A 95 11.76 11.41 12.65
C ARG A 95 10.26 11.28 12.44
N ASP A 96 9.51 12.37 12.58
CA ASP A 96 8.08 12.42 12.25
C ASP A 96 7.84 12.13 10.76
N ARG A 97 8.66 12.72 9.88
CA ARG A 97 8.62 12.42 8.44
C ARG A 97 8.93 10.95 8.14
N LEU A 98 9.93 10.37 8.79
CA LEU A 98 10.24 8.94 8.66
C LEU A 98 9.09 8.06 9.16
N SER A 99 8.50 8.39 10.31
CA SER A 99 7.35 7.66 10.86
C SER A 99 6.17 7.66 9.89
N SER A 100 5.88 8.80 9.27
CA SER A 100 4.83 8.94 8.27
C SER A 100 5.04 8.04 7.05
N ARG A 101 6.28 7.92 6.56
CA ARG A 101 6.63 6.99 5.46
C ARG A 101 6.49 5.54 5.89
N GLN A 102 6.91 5.18 7.10
CA GLN A 102 6.72 3.82 7.64
C GLN A 102 5.25 3.47 7.86
N ASP A 103 4.43 4.43 8.27
CA ASP A 103 2.99 4.25 8.38
C ASP A 103 2.35 4.08 7.01
N LEU A 104 2.77 4.85 6.00
CA LEU A 104 2.31 4.70 4.62
C LEU A 104 2.68 3.31 4.04
N GLN A 105 3.92 2.85 4.24
CA GLN A 105 4.35 1.51 3.83
C GLN A 105 3.47 0.42 4.47
N ARG A 106 3.22 0.52 5.79
CA ARG A 106 2.35 -0.44 6.50
C ARG A 106 0.91 -0.37 6.03
N ALA A 107 0.39 0.83 5.78
CA ALA A 107 -0.94 1.05 5.24
C ALA A 107 -1.09 0.50 3.81
N TRP A 108 -0.01 0.47 3.02
CA TRP A 108 0.00 -0.16 1.70
C TRP A 108 0.11 -1.69 1.76
N ASN A 109 1.04 -2.22 2.55
CA ASN A 109 1.31 -3.67 2.59
C ASN A 109 0.14 -4.49 3.18
N ARG A 110 -0.69 -3.89 4.06
CA ARG A 110 -1.90 -4.53 4.61
C ARG A 110 -2.93 -4.91 3.54
N PRO A 111 -3.49 -3.96 2.75
CA PRO A 111 -4.44 -4.27 1.71
C PRO A 111 -3.79 -5.09 0.60
N TRP A 112 -2.52 -4.86 0.26
CA TRP A 112 -1.78 -5.74 -0.66
C TRP A 112 -1.78 -7.20 -0.19
N SER A 113 -1.44 -7.47 1.07
CA SER A 113 -1.43 -8.84 1.61
C SER A 113 -2.82 -9.48 1.58
N ALA A 114 -3.85 -8.65 1.73
CA ALA A 114 -5.23 -9.10 1.66
C ALA A 114 -5.62 -9.47 0.23
N VAL A 115 -5.19 -8.73 -0.80
CA VAL A 115 -5.50 -9.04 -2.21
C VAL A 115 -4.59 -10.07 -2.85
N TYR A 116 -3.39 -10.30 -2.31
CA TYR A 116 -2.40 -11.21 -2.87
C TYR A 116 -2.93 -12.64 -3.22
N PRO A 117 -3.88 -13.24 -2.48
CA PRO A 117 -4.47 -14.53 -2.86
C PRO A 117 -5.11 -14.56 -4.25
N TRP A 118 -5.47 -13.40 -4.81
CA TRP A 118 -6.04 -13.24 -6.15
C TRP A 118 -4.99 -12.93 -7.23
N ASN A 119 -3.69 -13.11 -6.97
CA ASN A 119 -2.62 -12.72 -7.90
C ASN A 119 -2.66 -13.41 -9.29
N ALA A 120 -3.35 -14.54 -9.40
CA ALA A 120 -3.54 -15.29 -10.64
C ALA A 120 -4.88 -14.96 -11.33
N ASP A 121 -5.75 -14.18 -10.69
CA ASP A 121 -7.08 -13.87 -11.19
C ASP A 121 -7.03 -12.70 -12.18
N THR A 122 -7.99 -12.71 -13.12
CA THR A 122 -8.09 -11.65 -14.13
C THR A 122 -8.42 -10.32 -13.46
N GLY A 123 -7.65 -9.28 -13.78
CA GLY A 123 -7.82 -7.94 -13.23
C GLY A 123 -6.90 -7.63 -12.04
N TYR A 124 -6.17 -8.61 -11.50
CA TYR A 124 -5.10 -8.34 -10.55
C TYR A 124 -3.92 -7.67 -11.25
N ASP A 125 -3.50 -6.51 -10.74
CA ASP A 125 -2.39 -5.74 -11.31
C ASP A 125 -1.04 -6.21 -10.76
N THR A 126 -0.48 -7.27 -11.35
CA THR A 126 0.83 -7.82 -10.95
C THR A 126 2.00 -6.88 -11.23
N ALA A 127 1.85 -5.91 -12.14
CA ALA A 127 2.91 -4.97 -12.47
C ALA A 127 3.03 -3.88 -11.40
N ARG A 128 1.91 -3.50 -10.78
CA ARG A 128 1.82 -2.39 -9.84
C ARG A 128 1.73 -2.85 -8.39
N TRP A 129 0.95 -3.88 -8.09
CA TRP A 129 0.65 -4.32 -6.72
C TRP A 129 1.70 -5.27 -6.17
N ASN A 130 2.75 -4.68 -5.61
CA ASN A 130 3.85 -5.38 -4.96
C ASN A 130 3.91 -5.07 -3.47
N HIS A 131 4.44 -6.04 -2.72
CA HIS A 131 4.89 -5.78 -1.35
C HIS A 131 6.08 -4.83 -1.40
N LEU A 132 6.09 -3.85 -0.48
CA LEU A 132 7.21 -2.93 -0.35
C LEU A 132 8.06 -3.31 0.85
N ASP A 133 9.29 -3.73 0.60
CA ASP A 133 10.26 -4.05 1.66
C ASP A 133 11.02 -2.82 2.14
N TYR A 134 11.17 -1.80 1.29
CA TYR A 134 12.01 -0.63 1.55
C TYR A 134 11.25 0.69 1.38
N LEU A 135 11.66 1.69 2.15
CA LEU A 135 11.08 3.03 2.06
C LEU A 135 11.54 3.80 0.83
N ASP A 136 12.83 3.69 0.49
CA ASP A 136 13.49 4.32 -0.65
C ASP A 136 14.78 3.58 -1.04
N PRO A 137 15.45 3.96 -2.16
CA PRO A 137 16.72 3.35 -2.55
C PRO A 137 17.83 3.44 -1.49
N GLN A 138 17.86 4.51 -0.69
CA GLN A 138 18.89 4.67 0.35
C GLN A 138 18.63 3.72 1.52
N ASP A 139 17.38 3.52 1.88
CA ASP A 139 16.94 2.58 2.90
C ASP A 139 17.30 1.14 2.51
N ARG A 140 17.05 0.78 1.25
CA ARG A 140 17.50 -0.49 0.68
C ARG A 140 19.02 -0.65 0.81
N ALA A 141 19.79 0.34 0.38
CA ALA A 141 21.25 0.29 0.46
C ALA A 141 21.74 0.16 1.92
N ARG A 142 21.10 0.84 2.87
CA ARG A 142 21.41 0.72 4.31
C ARG A 142 21.13 -0.69 4.82
N GLN A 143 19.97 -1.27 4.50
CA GLN A 143 19.58 -2.61 4.93
C GLN A 143 20.50 -3.68 4.32
N GLU A 144 20.83 -3.57 3.04
CA GLU A 144 21.76 -4.48 2.36
C GLU A 144 23.17 -4.40 2.99
N ALA A 145 23.64 -3.20 3.37
CA ALA A 145 24.92 -3.05 4.05
C ALA A 145 24.93 -3.69 5.46
N ILE A 146 23.85 -3.55 6.22
CA ILE A 146 23.70 -4.19 7.54
C ILE A 146 23.68 -5.72 7.40
N ALA A 147 22.95 -6.24 6.41
CA ALA A 147 22.90 -7.68 6.15
C ALA A 147 24.27 -8.24 5.76
N ALA A 148 25.00 -7.57 4.87
CA ALA A 148 26.35 -7.96 4.47
C ALA A 148 27.33 -7.95 5.65
N GLN A 149 27.21 -6.98 6.57
CA GLN A 149 28.01 -6.95 7.78
C GLN A 149 27.69 -8.14 8.70
N ALA A 150 26.41 -8.44 8.93
CA ALA A 150 26.00 -9.56 9.75
C ALA A 150 26.47 -10.91 9.18
N GLU A 151 26.40 -11.10 7.86
CA GLU A 151 26.95 -12.29 7.19
C GLU A 151 28.46 -12.42 7.36
N ALA A 152 29.20 -11.31 7.25
CA ALA A 152 30.65 -11.30 7.48
C ALA A 152 31.00 -11.65 8.93
N GLU A 153 30.24 -11.14 9.90
CA GLU A 153 30.42 -11.44 11.33
C GLU A 153 30.13 -12.93 11.63
N MET A 154 29.02 -13.48 11.13
CA MET A 154 28.69 -14.90 11.28
C MET A 154 29.72 -15.82 10.58
N GLY A 155 30.22 -15.42 9.41
CA GLY A 155 31.26 -16.14 8.67
C GLY A 155 32.61 -16.16 9.42
N ALA A 156 32.97 -15.05 10.05
CA ALA A 156 34.18 -14.95 10.87
C ALA A 156 34.09 -15.81 12.15
N GLU A 157 32.93 -15.82 12.81
CA GLU A 157 32.69 -16.64 14.01
C GLU A 157 32.72 -18.15 13.72
N THR A 158 32.14 -18.57 12.58
CA THR A 158 32.20 -19.96 12.14
C THR A 158 33.60 -20.40 11.70
N ALA A 159 34.40 -19.50 11.11
CA ALA A 159 35.80 -19.79 10.78
C ALA A 159 36.67 -19.94 12.05
N ALA A 160 36.54 -19.04 13.02
CA ALA A 160 37.27 -19.09 14.28
C ALA A 160 36.96 -20.35 15.11
N THR A 161 35.69 -20.77 15.14
CA THR A 161 35.26 -22.00 15.83
C THR A 161 35.84 -23.27 15.20
N ARG A 162 36.04 -23.27 13.87
CA ARG A 162 36.60 -24.42 13.13
C ARG A 162 38.11 -24.58 13.32
N GLU A 163 38.84 -23.48 13.56
CA GLU A 163 40.28 -23.50 13.82
C GLU A 163 40.60 -23.82 15.29
N GLY A 164 39.77 -23.39 16.25
CA GLY A 164 39.94 -23.70 17.68
C GLY A 164 39.63 -25.15 18.08
N GLY A 165 38.85 -25.89 17.28
CA GLY A 165 38.44 -27.27 17.56
C GLY A 165 39.39 -28.37 17.08
N ARG A 166 40.56 -28.04 16.52
CA ARG A 166 41.58 -29.00 16.04
C ARG A 166 42.82 -29.12 16.96
N GLY A 167 42.79 -28.51 18.14
CA GLY A 167 43.85 -28.57 19.16
C GLY A 167 43.73 -29.77 20.09
#